data_AF-A0A352SYN0-F1
#
_entry.id   AF-A0A352SYN0-F1
#
_cell.length_a   1.000
_cell.length_b   1.000
_cell.length_c   1.000
_cell.angle_alpha   90.00
_cell.angle_beta   90.00
_cell.angle_gamma   90.00
#
_symmetry.space_group_name_H-M   'P 1'
#
loop_
_entity.id
_entity.type
_entity.pdbx_description
1 polymer ?
#
loop_
_entity_poly.entity_id
_entity_poly.type
_entity_poly.pdbx_seq_one_letter_code
_entity_poly.pdbx_strand_id
1 'polypeptide(L)' 'YDSLKEKGYNPNNQLIGYILSGDPTYITNHNNARSLIRKIERDELLEEILNVYLDVIDL' A
#
# COMPACT_ATOMS: atom_id res chain seq x y z
N TYR A 1 -6.92 3.10 -0.84
CA TYR A 1 -7.50 1.99 -1.64
C TYR A 1 -8.50 2.53 -2.66
N ASP A 2 -9.51 3.29 -2.24
CA ASP A 2 -10.56 3.82 -3.14
C ASP A 2 -10.04 4.68 -4.29
N SER A 3 -9.04 5.54 -4.04
CA SER A 3 -8.42 6.34 -5.12
C SER A 3 -7.87 5.49 -6.27
N LEU A 4 -7.39 4.28 -5.98
CA LEU A 4 -6.92 3.34 -7.01
C LEU A 4 -8.10 2.76 -7.80
N LYS A 5 -9.18 2.36 -7.11
CA LYS A 5 -10.41 1.86 -7.74
C LYS A 5 -11.08 2.92 -8.62
N GLU A 6 -11.21 4.15 -8.15
CA GLU A 6 -11.82 5.27 -8.88
C GLU A 6 -11.06 5.59 -10.17
N LYS A 7 -9.75 5.31 -10.22
CA LYS A 7 -8.92 5.47 -11.41
C LYS A 7 -8.83 4.21 -12.27
N GLY A 8 -9.56 3.14 -11.93
CA GLY A 8 -9.59 1.90 -12.69
C GLY A 8 -8.37 1.00 -12.49
N TYR A 9 -7.54 1.25 -11.48
CA TYR A 9 -6.43 0.38 -11.13
C TYR A 9 -6.90 -0.78 -10.24
N ASN A 10 -6.23 -1.94 -10.34
CA ASN A 10 -6.36 -2.99 -9.35
C ASN A 10 -5.58 -2.58 -8.09
N PRO A 11 -6.24 -2.30 -6.95
CA PRO A 11 -5.53 -1.76 -5.80
C PRO A 11 -4.50 -2.72 -5.21
N ASN A 12 -4.77 -4.03 -5.20
CA ASN A 12 -3.87 -5.02 -4.63
C ASN A 12 -2.57 -5.06 -5.43
N ASN A 13 -2.65 -5.13 -6.76
CA ASN A 13 -1.46 -5.13 -7.62
C ASN A 13 -0.61 -3.86 -7.44
N GLN A 14 -1.26 -2.69 -7.33
CA GLN A 14 -0.55 -1.43 -7.15
C GLN A 14 0.10 -1.33 -5.76
N LEU A 15 -0.57 -1.78 -4.70
CA LEU A 15 -0.01 -1.80 -3.35
C LEU A 15 1.15 -2.78 -3.24
N ILE A 16 1.03 -3.99 -3.81
CA ILE A 16 2.11 -4.97 -3.88
C ILE A 16 3.31 -4.40 -4.65
N GLY A 17 3.07 -3.82 -5.83
CA GLY A 17 4.11 -3.18 -6.63
C GLY A 17 4.83 -2.05 -5.88
N TYR A 18 4.08 -1.21 -5.15
CA TYR A 18 4.63 -0.16 -4.31
C TYR A 18 5.47 -0.70 -3.16
N ILE A 19 4.98 -1.70 -2.41
CA ILE A 19 5.69 -2.27 -1.26
C ILE A 19 7.04 -2.87 -1.72
N LEU A 20 7.03 -3.68 -2.79
CA LEU A 20 8.22 -4.37 -3.28
C LEU A 20 9.24 -3.41 -3.90
N SER A 21 8.80 -2.44 -4.70
CA SER A 21 9.72 -1.55 -5.44
C SER A 21 10.07 -0.27 -4.70
N GLY A 22 9.18 0.22 -3.84
CA GLY A 22 9.24 1.56 -3.25
C GLY A 22 8.89 2.70 -4.21
N ASP A 23 8.56 2.39 -5.47
CA ASP A 23 8.25 3.40 -6.47
C ASP A 23 6.84 3.98 -6.25
N PRO A 24 6.70 5.26 -5.84
CA PRO A 24 5.40 5.85 -5.56
C PRO A 24 4.53 6.03 -6.82
N THR A 25 5.05 5.79 -8.03
CA THR A 25 4.25 5.88 -9.28
C THR A 25 3.16 4.82 -9.35
N TYR A 26 3.32 3.68 -8.67
CA TYR A 26 2.27 2.68 -8.51
C TYR A 26 1.01 3.26 -7.83
N ILE A 27 1.15 4.30 -7.02
CA ILE A 27 0.03 4.94 -6.36
C ILE A 27 -0.37 6.18 -7.14
N THR A 28 -1.65 6.28 -7.51
CA THR A 28 -2.19 7.47 -8.18
C THR A 28 -2.12 8.71 -7.28
N ASN A 29 -1.97 9.90 -7.85
CA ASN A 29 -2.06 11.16 -7.10
C ASN A 29 -3.51 11.59 -6.83
N HIS A 30 -4.50 10.84 -7.34
CA HIS A 30 -5.92 11.12 -7.12
C HIS A 30 -6.26 11.15 -5.62
N ASN A 31 -7.04 12.15 -5.19
CA ASN A 31 -7.36 12.42 -3.79
C ASN A 31 -6.12 12.44 -2.87
N ASN A 32 -4.98 12.93 -3.36
CA ASN A 32 -3.70 12.97 -2.64
C ASN A 32 -3.16 11.60 -2.17
N ALA A 33 -3.63 10.49 -2.73
CA ALA A 33 -3.27 9.15 -2.25
C ALA A 33 -1.76 8.88 -2.27
N ARG A 34 -1.06 9.27 -3.34
CA ARG A 34 0.41 9.14 -3.43
C ARG A 34 1.14 9.92 -2.33
N SER A 35 0.68 11.13 -2.02
CA SER A 35 1.31 11.93 -0.96
C SER A 35 1.03 11.35 0.42
N LEU A 36 -0.17 10.79 0.64
CA LEU A 36 -0.55 10.18 1.92
C LEU A 36 0.27 8.92 2.22
N ILE A 37 0.40 8.00 1.27
CA ILE A 37 1.13 6.75 1.50
C ILE A 37 2.61 6.97 1.76
N ARG A 38 3.20 8.03 1.16
CA ARG A 38 4.60 8.41 1.36
C ARG A 38 4.91 9.04 2.72
N LYS A 39 3.90 9.27 3.56
CA LYS A 39 4.10 9.77 4.94
C LYS A 39 4.40 8.65 5.93
N ILE A 40 4.22 7.40 5.51
CA ILE A 40 4.47 6.21 6.31
C ILE A 40 5.72 5.56 5.75
N GLU A 41 6.64 5.16 6.63
CA GLU A 41 7.83 4.44 6.19
C GLU A 41 7.43 3.02 5.74
N ARG A 42 8.14 2.48 4.75
CA ARG A 42 7.71 1.21 4.13
C ARG A 42 7.94 0.00 5.02
N ASP A 43 8.96 0.06 5.87
CA ASP A 43 9.23 -0.94 6.90
C ASP A 43 8.11 -0.95 7.94
N GLU A 44 7.64 0.21 8.42
CA GLU A 44 6.47 0.31 9.30
C GLU A 44 5.21 -0.32 8.65
N LEU A 45 4.98 -0.02 7.36
CA LEU A 45 3.87 -0.63 6.62
C LEU A 45 4.01 -2.15 6.51
N LEU A 46 5.23 -2.66 6.27
CA LEU A 46 5.48 -4.09 6.12
C LEU A 46 5.39 -4.83 7.46
N GLU A 47 5.88 -4.22 8.53
CA GLU A 47 5.79 -4.72 9.91
C GLU A 47 4.32 -4.89 10.30
N GLU A 48 3.47 -3.88 10.06
CA GLU A 48 2.05 -3.96 10.35
C GLU A 48 1.36 -5.08 9.54
N ILE A 49 1.69 -5.23 8.25
CA ILE A 49 1.16 -6.32 7.42
C ILE A 49 1.58 -7.69 7.98
N LEU A 50 2.84 -7.83 8.41
CA LEU A 50 3.35 -9.06 8.99
C LEU A 50 2.65 -9.38 10.31
N ASN A 51 2.50 -8.40 11.20
CA ASN A 51 1.82 -8.57 12.49
C ASN A 51 0.37 -9.04 12.29
N VAL A 52 -0.38 -8.38 11.41
CA VAL A 52 -1.76 -8.80 11.08
C VAL A 52 -1.80 -10.20 10.49
N TYR A 53 -0.82 -10.57 9.66
CA TYR A 53 -0.76 -11.92 9.08
C TYR A 53 -0.43 -12.99 10.13
N LEU A 54 0.50 -12.71 11.05
CA LEU A 54 0.89 -13.61 12.15
C LEU A 54 -0.27 -13.79 13.15
N ASP A 55 -0.95 -12.70 13.51
CA ASP A 55 -2.14 -12.72 14.35
C ASP A 55 -3.25 -13.60 13.76
N VAL A 56 -3.43 -13.58 12.42
CA VAL A 56 -4.44 -14.41 11.73
C VAL A 56 -4.12 -15.91 11.81
N ILE A 57 -2.86 -16.29 11.96
CA ILE A 57 -2.42 -17.69 11.97
C ILE A 57 -2.10 -18.19 13.39
N ASP A 58 -2.50 -17.46 14.42
CA ASP A 58 -2.27 -17.74 15.85
C ASP A 58 -0.78 -18.08 16.17
N LEU A 59 0.15 -17.44 15.48
CA LEU A 59 1.60 -17.53 15.70
C LEU A 59 2.10 -16.28 16.43
#